data_AF-A0AAN7JVU0-F1
#
_entry.id   AF-A0AAN7JVU0-F1
#
_cell.length_a   1.000
_cell.length_b   1.000
_cell.length_c   1.000
_cell.angle_alpha   90.00
_cell.angle_beta   90.00
_cell.angle_gamma   90.00
#
_symmetry.space_group_name_H-M   'P 1'
#
loop_
_entity.id
_entity.type
_entity.pdbx_description
1 polymer ?
#
loop_
_entity_poly.entity_id
_entity_poly.type
_entity_poly.pdbx_seq_one_letter_code
_entity_poly.pdbx_strand_id
1 'polypeptide(L)'
;MRLNAITLICILLLIGAVGKSAQIRCHTWSPDAMEGPTPGSALIHAATMITAGVFMIARCSPLFEYPPTALIVITSAGATTSFLAAITGILQNDLKRVIAYSTWSQLGYIIFACGISNYSVSVFQLMNHAFFKALLFLSADSVIHAMSDEQDMRKMGACLLVPFYLCHDAHGQLISNWSSFSNWILFQRCYLRARLH
;
A
#
# COMPACT_ATOMS: atom_id res chain seq x y z
N MET A 1 -0.44 -10.18 33.95
CA MET A 1 -0.98 -9.02 33.22
C MET A 1 -2.50 -9.16 33.18
N ARG A 2 -3.28 -8.31 33.88
CA ARG A 2 -4.74 -8.32 33.71
C ARG A 2 -5.04 -7.70 32.34
N LEU A 3 -5.53 -8.50 31.40
CA LEU A 3 -6.04 -7.99 30.14
C LEU A 3 -7.27 -7.14 30.47
N ASN A 4 -7.15 -5.82 30.38
CA ASN A 4 -8.29 -4.93 30.48
C ASN A 4 -9.22 -5.21 29.28
N ALA A 5 -10.53 -5.26 29.54
CA ALA A 5 -11.53 -5.54 28.49
C ALA A 5 -11.36 -4.61 27.27
N ILE A 6 -10.98 -3.35 27.52
CA ILE A 6 -10.69 -2.33 26.49
C ILE A 6 -9.50 -2.74 25.60
N THR A 7 -8.43 -3.29 26.18
CA THR A 7 -7.26 -3.77 25.43
C THR A 7 -7.63 -4.95 24.54
N LEU A 8 -8.47 -5.87 25.02
CA LEU A 8 -8.95 -7.00 24.23
C LEU A 8 -9.82 -6.53 23.05
N ILE A 9 -10.73 -5.59 23.27
CA ILE A 9 -11.56 -5.00 22.21
C ILE A 9 -10.69 -4.32 21.15
N CYS A 10 -9.68 -3.54 21.55
CA CYS A 10 -8.76 -2.90 20.62
C CYS A 10 -7.97 -3.91 19.79
N ILE A 11 -7.52 -5.01 20.39
CA ILE A 11 -6.81 -6.08 19.67
C ILE A 11 -7.74 -6.80 18.68
N LEU A 12 -9.00 -7.06 19.05
CA LEU A 12 -9.99 -7.66 18.15
C LEU A 12 -10.32 -6.73 16.97
N LEU A 13 -10.50 -5.44 17.22
CA LEU A 13 -10.66 -4.43 16.17
C LEU A 13 -9.43 -4.37 15.26
N LEU A 14 -8.22 -4.45 15.82
CA LEU A 14 -6.99 -4.53 15.05
C LEU A 14 -6.96 -5.77 14.16
N ILE A 15 -7.35 -6.95 14.66
CA ILE A 15 -7.41 -8.17 13.85
C ILE A 15 -8.40 -8.00 12.67
N GLY A 16 -9.55 -7.36 12.91
CA GLY A 16 -10.50 -7.02 11.84
C GLY A 16 -9.92 -6.05 10.80
N ALA A 17 -9.19 -5.03 11.26
CA ALA A 17 -8.50 -4.08 10.38
C ALA A 17 -7.39 -4.77 9.55
N VAL A 18 -6.55 -5.59 10.19
CA VAL A 18 -5.49 -6.40 9.57
C VAL A 18 -6.07 -7.32 8.49
N GLY A 19 -7.21 -7.96 8.75
CA GLY A 19 -7.87 -8.84 7.81
C GLY A 19 -8.41 -8.13 6.57
N LYS A 20 -9.07 -6.98 6.73
CA LYS A 20 -9.57 -6.17 5.59
C LYS A 20 -8.44 -5.49 4.81
N SER A 21 -7.41 -5.04 5.52
CA SER A 21 -6.26 -4.35 4.91
C SER A 21 -5.16 -5.28 4.38
N ALA A 22 -5.39 -6.60 4.31
CA ALA A 22 -4.43 -7.60 3.81
C ALA A 22 -3.05 -7.50 4.47
N GLN A 23 -2.99 -7.16 5.76
CA GLN A 23 -1.72 -7.07 6.48
C GLN A 23 -1.15 -8.47 6.75
N ILE A 24 0.02 -8.54 7.41
CA ILE A 24 0.81 -9.78 7.63
C ILE A 24 -0.07 -11.03 7.81
N ARG A 25 0.25 -12.08 7.03
CA ARG A 25 -0.45 -13.38 6.90
C ARG A 25 -1.67 -13.40 5.97
N CYS A 26 -2.46 -12.33 5.83
CA CYS A 26 -3.60 -12.26 4.90
C CYS A 26 -3.27 -11.59 3.56
N HIS A 27 -2.00 -11.57 3.19
CA HIS A 27 -1.51 -10.94 1.98
C HIS A 27 -1.93 -11.73 0.72
N THR A 28 -2.16 -13.04 0.80
CA THR A 28 -2.33 -13.92 -0.38
C THR A 28 -3.43 -13.50 -1.35
N TRP A 29 -4.55 -12.92 -0.89
CA TRP A 29 -5.69 -12.61 -1.78
C TRP A 29 -5.47 -11.38 -2.68
N SER A 30 -4.54 -10.48 -2.35
CA SER A 30 -4.38 -9.22 -3.08
C SER A 30 -3.51 -9.34 -4.34
N PRO A 31 -2.44 -10.16 -4.38
CA PRO A 31 -1.77 -10.54 -5.62
C PRO A 31 -2.70 -11.31 -6.55
N ASP A 32 -3.61 -12.12 -6.00
CA ASP A 32 -4.63 -12.85 -6.76
C ASP A 32 -5.66 -11.87 -7.37
N ALA A 33 -5.97 -10.75 -6.71
CA ALA A 33 -6.83 -9.70 -7.25
C ALA A 33 -6.27 -8.99 -8.51
N MET A 34 -5.01 -9.24 -8.88
CA MET A 34 -4.40 -8.70 -10.10
C MET A 34 -4.73 -9.51 -11.36
N GLU A 35 -5.30 -10.71 -11.20
CA GLU A 35 -5.86 -11.50 -12.31
C GLU A 35 -7.16 -10.91 -12.85
N GLY A 36 -7.82 -10.06 -12.06
CA GLY A 36 -9.02 -9.34 -12.44
C GLY A 36 -8.79 -8.18 -13.43
N PRO A 37 -9.87 -7.58 -13.96
CA PRO A 37 -9.80 -6.43 -14.83
C PRO A 37 -9.16 -5.24 -14.08
N THR A 38 -8.21 -4.55 -14.72
CA THR A 38 -7.39 -3.50 -14.11
C THR A 38 -8.20 -2.38 -13.45
N PRO A 39 -9.36 -1.93 -13.99
CA PRO A 39 -10.21 -0.95 -13.30
C PRO A 39 -10.79 -1.45 -11.98
N GLY A 40 -11.10 -2.75 -11.88
CA GLY A 40 -11.57 -3.38 -10.64
C GLY A 40 -10.46 -3.48 -9.59
N SER A 41 -9.25 -3.85 -10.01
CA SER A 41 -8.06 -3.85 -9.16
C SER A 41 -7.73 -2.43 -8.65
N ALA A 42 -7.87 -1.41 -9.50
CA ALA A 42 -7.70 -0.01 -9.14
C ALA A 42 -8.65 0.40 -8.01
N LEU A 43 -9.93 0.05 -8.11
CA LEU A 43 -10.94 0.36 -7.09
C LEU A 43 -10.61 -0.27 -5.74
N ILE A 44 -10.23 -1.56 -5.72
CA ILE A 44 -9.96 -2.31 -4.49
C ILE A 44 -8.72 -1.77 -3.77
N HIS A 45 -7.66 -1.51 -4.52
CA HIS A 45 -6.36 -1.09 -3.98
C HIS A 45 -6.28 0.40 -3.67
N ALA A 46 -7.00 1.24 -4.41
CA ALA A 46 -6.99 2.68 -4.19
C ALA A 46 -8.09 3.13 -3.21
N ALA A 47 -9.32 2.63 -3.37
CA ALA A 47 -10.48 3.32 -2.81
C ALA A 47 -11.21 2.57 -1.68
N THR A 48 -11.39 1.24 -1.77
CA THR A 48 -12.43 0.58 -0.96
C THR A 48 -11.93 -0.39 0.10
N MET A 49 -11.24 -1.46 -0.28
CA MET A 49 -11.07 -2.60 0.62
C MET A 49 -9.97 -2.36 1.65
N ILE A 50 -8.85 -1.80 1.21
CA ILE A 50 -7.63 -1.74 2.01
C ILE A 50 -7.57 -0.45 2.85
N THR A 51 -8.24 0.62 2.39
CA THR A 51 -8.40 1.91 3.08
C THR A 51 -9.40 1.86 4.23
N ALA A 52 -10.44 1.02 4.12
CA ALA A 52 -11.48 0.89 5.14
C ALA A 52 -10.93 0.43 6.51
N GLY A 53 -9.93 -0.46 6.53
CA GLY A 53 -9.29 -0.90 7.78
C GLY A 53 -8.53 0.24 8.47
N VAL A 54 -7.81 1.07 7.72
CA VAL A 54 -7.11 2.24 8.25
C VAL A 54 -8.09 3.30 8.74
N PHE A 55 -9.13 3.56 7.96
CA PHE A 55 -10.17 4.52 8.31
C PHE A 55 -10.89 4.12 9.61
N MET A 56 -11.17 2.82 9.80
CA MET A 56 -11.74 2.32 11.04
C MET A 56 -10.82 2.60 12.24
N ILE A 57 -9.51 2.34 12.12
CA ILE A 57 -8.54 2.65 13.19
C ILE A 57 -8.55 4.15 13.51
N ALA A 58 -8.57 5.00 12.48
CA ALA A 58 -8.60 6.46 12.66
C ALA A 58 -9.91 6.96 13.30
N ARG A 59 -11.06 6.34 13.00
CA ARG A 59 -12.36 6.69 13.61
C ARG A 59 -12.49 6.18 15.04
N CYS A 60 -11.86 5.05 15.34
CA CYS A 60 -11.77 4.49 16.67
C CYS A 60 -10.58 5.04 17.47
N SER A 61 -9.91 6.12 17.02
CA SER A 61 -8.78 6.75 17.72
C SER A 61 -9.00 6.91 19.23
N PRO A 62 -10.13 7.46 19.75
CA PRO A 62 -10.30 7.61 21.19
C PRO A 62 -10.23 6.28 21.94
N LEU A 63 -10.65 5.16 21.33
CA LEU A 63 -10.56 3.83 21.96
C LEU A 63 -9.11 3.32 22.03
N PHE A 64 -8.31 3.60 21.01
CA PHE A 64 -6.90 3.19 20.93
C PHE A 64 -5.98 4.02 21.81
N GLU A 65 -6.34 5.26 22.14
CA GLU A 65 -5.61 6.12 23.09
C GLU A 65 -5.59 5.59 24.54
N TYR A 66 -6.63 4.85 24.96
CA TYR A 66 -6.71 4.39 26.37
C TYR A 66 -5.65 3.34 26.73
N PRO A 67 -5.46 2.25 25.96
CA PRO A 67 -4.43 1.26 26.27
C PRO A 67 -3.13 1.50 25.47
N PRO A 68 -2.01 1.91 26.10
CA PRO A 68 -0.73 2.10 25.40
C PRO A 68 -0.19 0.79 24.78
N THR A 69 -0.58 -0.36 25.33
CA THR A 69 -0.23 -1.67 24.78
C THR A 69 -0.80 -1.89 23.38
N ALA A 70 -2.02 -1.39 23.09
CA ALA A 70 -2.62 -1.55 21.77
C ALA A 70 -1.86 -0.72 20.72
N LEU A 71 -1.48 0.52 21.04
CA LEU A 71 -0.69 1.39 20.17
C LEU A 71 0.67 0.77 19.80
N ILE A 72 1.34 0.14 20.75
CA ILE A 72 2.61 -0.58 20.50
C ILE A 72 2.39 -1.76 19.53
N VAL A 73 1.30 -2.51 19.68
CA VAL A 73 0.97 -3.61 18.77
C VAL A 73 0.67 -3.09 17.36
N ILE A 74 -0.10 -1.99 17.23
CA ILE A 74 -0.41 -1.36 15.95
C ILE A 74 0.87 -0.89 15.26
N THR A 75 1.73 -0.19 16.00
CA THR A 75 3.00 0.35 15.49
C THR A 75 3.91 -0.75 14.98
N SER A 76 4.12 -1.79 15.80
CA SER A 76 4.96 -2.94 15.43
C SER A 76 4.39 -3.73 14.24
N ALA A 77 3.08 -3.94 14.18
CA ALA A 77 2.41 -4.59 13.05
C ALA A 77 2.51 -3.77 11.75
N GLY A 78 2.33 -2.45 11.82
CA GLY A 78 2.47 -1.55 10.67
C GLY A 78 3.89 -1.52 10.11
N ALA A 79 4.89 -1.38 10.98
CA ALA A 79 6.31 -1.34 10.60
C ALA A 79 6.80 -2.67 9.98
N THR A 80 6.41 -3.79 10.57
CA THR A 80 6.76 -5.11 10.01
C THR A 80 6.06 -5.35 8.67
N THR A 81 4.81 -4.93 8.52
CA THR A 81 4.07 -5.07 7.25
C THR A 81 4.72 -4.22 6.15
N SER A 82 5.07 -2.96 6.44
CA SER A 82 5.65 -2.07 5.44
C SER A 82 7.00 -2.58 4.93
N PHE A 83 7.83 -3.11 5.84
CA PHE A 83 9.14 -3.68 5.53
C PHE A 83 9.04 -4.97 4.73
N LEU A 84 8.18 -5.91 5.12
CA LEU A 84 8.00 -7.17 4.40
C LEU A 84 7.43 -6.95 3.00
N ALA A 85 6.39 -6.11 2.88
CA ALA A 85 5.77 -5.79 1.58
C ALA A 85 6.77 -5.13 0.62
N ALA A 86 7.65 -4.28 1.15
CA ALA A 86 8.73 -3.65 0.39
C ALA A 86 9.70 -4.70 -0.20
N ILE A 87 10.20 -5.61 0.64
CA ILE A 87 11.15 -6.66 0.20
C ILE A 87 10.51 -7.57 -0.85
N THR A 88 9.28 -8.03 -0.62
CA THR A 88 8.58 -8.92 -1.55
C THR A 88 8.21 -8.22 -2.86
N GLY A 89 7.93 -6.91 -2.81
CA GLY A 89 7.63 -6.09 -3.98
C GLY A 89 8.80 -5.96 -4.93
N ILE A 90 10.03 -5.91 -4.41
CA ILE A 90 11.24 -5.93 -5.24
C ILE A 90 11.25 -7.17 -6.11
N LEU A 91 10.92 -8.35 -5.60
CA LEU A 91 11.08 -9.61 -6.34
C LEU A 91 10.08 -9.80 -7.49
N GLN A 92 9.03 -8.98 -7.59
CA GLN A 92 7.98 -9.16 -8.59
C GLN A 92 8.37 -8.68 -9.99
N ASN A 93 7.76 -9.31 -11.00
CA ASN A 93 8.01 -9.04 -12.42
C ASN A 93 6.76 -8.57 -13.16
N ASP A 94 5.56 -8.79 -12.62
CA ASP A 94 4.32 -8.28 -13.19
C ASP A 94 4.05 -6.85 -12.73
N LEU A 95 3.69 -5.96 -13.66
CA LEU A 95 3.47 -4.54 -13.38
C LEU A 95 2.39 -4.33 -12.31
N LYS A 96 1.22 -4.97 -12.48
CA LYS A 96 0.09 -4.88 -11.54
C LYS A 96 0.48 -5.33 -10.13
N ARG A 97 1.25 -6.41 -10.02
CA ARG A 97 1.71 -6.94 -8.73
C ARG A 97 2.68 -5.97 -8.03
N VAL A 98 3.61 -5.34 -8.75
CA VAL A 98 4.49 -4.31 -8.17
C VAL A 98 3.69 -3.14 -7.60
N ILE A 99 2.64 -2.70 -8.30
CA ILE A 99 1.75 -1.63 -7.82
C ILE A 99 0.95 -2.08 -6.58
N ALA A 100 0.51 -3.34 -6.54
CA ALA A 100 -0.15 -3.91 -5.36
C ALA A 100 0.78 -3.98 -4.13
N TYR A 101 2.02 -4.45 -4.28
CA TYR A 101 2.97 -4.53 -3.16
C TYR A 101 3.39 -3.14 -2.63
N SER A 102 3.53 -2.15 -3.51
CA SER A 102 3.79 -0.77 -3.08
C SER A 102 2.59 -0.15 -2.34
N THR A 103 1.36 -0.54 -2.68
CA THR A 103 0.13 -0.16 -1.97
C THR A 103 0.13 -0.68 -0.54
N TRP A 104 0.46 -1.96 -0.36
CA TRP A 104 0.58 -2.53 0.97
C TRP A 104 1.71 -1.94 1.81
N SER A 105 2.86 -1.66 1.20
CA SER A 105 3.96 -1.02 1.92
C SER A 105 3.56 0.37 2.42
N GLN A 106 2.88 1.16 1.58
CA GLN A 106 2.37 2.48 1.93
C GLN A 106 1.27 2.43 2.99
N LEU A 107 0.36 1.47 2.93
CA LEU A 107 -0.67 1.27 3.96
C LEU A 107 -0.09 0.80 5.29
N GLY A 108 0.93 -0.07 5.28
CA GLY A 108 1.68 -0.44 6.48
C GLY A 108 2.30 0.79 7.16
N TYR A 109 2.82 1.74 6.36
CA TYR A 109 3.33 3.01 6.86
C TYR A 109 2.22 3.92 7.43
N ILE A 110 1.05 3.98 6.79
CA ILE A 110 -0.09 4.76 7.32
C ILE A 110 -0.57 4.17 8.66
N ILE A 111 -0.59 2.85 8.79
CA ILE A 111 -0.98 2.17 10.04
C ILE A 111 0.08 2.36 11.13
N PHE A 112 1.36 2.39 10.77
CA PHE A 112 2.44 2.77 11.67
C PHE A 112 2.25 4.21 12.20
N ALA A 113 1.88 5.17 11.35
CA ALA A 113 1.60 6.54 11.77
C ALA A 113 0.38 6.64 12.71
N CYS A 114 -0.67 5.83 12.48
CA CYS A 114 -1.78 5.69 13.43
C CYS A 114 -1.30 5.13 14.79
N GLY A 115 -0.33 4.22 14.78
CA GLY A 115 0.21 3.60 16.00
C GLY A 115 1.01 4.56 16.89
N ILE A 116 1.59 5.62 16.32
CA ILE A 116 2.28 6.69 17.07
C ILE A 116 1.28 7.82 17.45
N SER A 117 -0.02 7.53 17.45
CA SER A 117 -1.09 8.50 17.74
C SER A 117 -1.16 9.71 16.80
N ASN A 118 -0.56 9.64 15.60
CA ASN A 118 -0.60 10.72 14.63
C ASN A 118 -1.67 10.48 13.55
N TYR A 119 -2.94 10.53 13.96
CA TYR A 119 -4.06 10.18 13.08
C TYR A 119 -4.32 11.21 11.98
N SER A 120 -4.08 12.51 12.24
CA SER A 120 -4.29 13.57 11.24
C SER A 120 -3.37 13.38 10.02
N VAL A 121 -2.09 13.11 10.27
CA VAL A 121 -1.11 12.79 9.22
C VAL A 121 -1.50 11.50 8.50
N SER A 122 -1.99 10.50 9.25
CA SER A 122 -2.39 9.21 8.68
C SER A 122 -3.57 9.33 7.71
N VAL A 123 -4.60 10.11 8.06
CA VAL A 123 -5.77 10.35 7.19
C VAL A 123 -5.39 11.18 5.97
N PHE A 124 -4.55 12.21 6.14
CA PHE A 124 -4.04 12.99 5.01
C PHE A 124 -3.25 12.10 4.03
N GLN A 125 -2.37 11.25 4.56
CA GLN A 125 -1.60 10.30 3.77
C GLN A 125 -2.48 9.26 3.06
N LEU A 126 -3.57 8.81 3.71
CA LEU A 126 -4.55 7.90 3.13
C LEU A 126 -5.29 8.52 1.94
N MET A 127 -5.65 9.80 2.03
CA MET A 127 -6.30 10.54 0.94
C MET A 127 -5.36 10.68 -0.26
N ASN A 128 -4.11 11.10 -0.03
CA ASN A 128 -3.12 11.17 -1.09
C ASN A 128 -2.87 9.80 -1.73
N HIS A 129 -2.68 8.77 -0.91
CA HIS A 129 -2.53 7.39 -1.37
C HIS A 129 -3.65 6.98 -2.34
N ALA A 130 -4.92 7.25 -2.00
CA ALA A 130 -6.06 6.89 -2.85
C ALA A 130 -5.97 7.55 -4.24
N PHE A 131 -5.69 8.85 -4.31
CA PHE A 131 -5.55 9.54 -5.60
C PHE A 131 -4.39 9.00 -6.42
N PHE A 132 -3.20 8.88 -5.81
CA PHE A 132 -2.01 8.48 -6.55
C PHE A 132 -2.05 7.01 -6.97
N LYS A 133 -2.62 6.12 -6.16
CA LYS A 133 -2.81 4.73 -6.57
C LYS A 133 -3.84 4.60 -7.68
N ALA A 134 -4.94 5.36 -7.65
CA ALA A 134 -5.89 5.37 -8.75
C ALA A 134 -5.22 5.81 -10.06
N LEU A 135 -4.43 6.89 -10.02
CA LEU A 135 -3.68 7.37 -11.20
C LEU A 135 -2.64 6.34 -11.69
N LEU A 136 -1.91 5.68 -10.80
CA LEU A 136 -0.92 4.66 -11.15
C LEU A 136 -1.56 3.42 -11.79
N PHE A 137 -2.69 2.94 -11.25
CA PHE A 137 -3.39 1.79 -11.84
C PHE A 137 -4.02 2.13 -13.20
N LEU A 138 -4.56 3.34 -13.39
CA LEU A 138 -5.09 3.77 -14.68
C LEU A 138 -3.99 4.00 -15.72
N SER A 139 -2.85 4.55 -15.29
CA SER A 139 -1.67 4.70 -16.16
C SER A 139 -1.07 3.33 -16.54
N ALA A 140 -1.08 2.36 -15.61
CA ALA A 140 -0.64 1.01 -15.91
C ALA A 140 -1.60 0.30 -16.88
N ASP A 141 -2.91 0.51 -16.75
CA ASP A 141 -3.90 -0.05 -17.66
C ASP A 141 -3.72 0.44 -19.10
N SER A 142 -3.50 1.75 -19.29
CA SER A 142 -3.28 2.30 -20.64
C SER A 142 -2.03 1.71 -21.32
N VAL A 143 -0.98 1.44 -20.55
CA VAL A 143 0.26 0.80 -21.04
C VAL A 143 0.03 -0.69 -21.36
N ILE A 144 -0.67 -1.42 -20.50
CA ILE A 144 -1.00 -2.85 -20.73
C ILE A 144 -1.89 -3.00 -21.97
N HIS A 145 -2.90 -2.12 -22.11
CA HIS A 145 -3.77 -2.12 -23.27
C HIS A 145 -3.01 -1.82 -24.57
N ALA A 146 -2.07 -0.86 -24.55
CA ALA A 146 -1.21 -0.55 -25.70
C ALA A 146 -0.25 -1.70 -26.07
N MET A 147 0.08 -2.59 -25.12
CA MET A 147 0.96 -3.74 -25.29
C MET A 147 0.20 -5.06 -25.53
N SER A 148 -1.06 -4.99 -25.99
CA SER A 148 -1.88 -6.17 -26.28
C SER A 148 -1.99 -7.15 -25.09
N ASP A 149 -2.28 -6.60 -23.91
CA ASP A 149 -2.46 -7.32 -22.65
C ASP A 149 -1.20 -7.99 -22.06
N GLU A 150 -0.01 -7.64 -22.53
CA GLU A 150 1.24 -8.05 -21.88
C GLU A 150 1.41 -7.34 -20.52
N GLN A 151 1.63 -8.12 -19.45
CA GLN A 151 1.76 -7.61 -18.07
C GLN A 151 3.17 -7.77 -17.48
N ASP A 152 4.03 -8.56 -18.13
CA ASP A 152 5.40 -8.82 -17.68
C ASP A 152 6.33 -7.66 -18.05
N MET A 153 6.88 -7.00 -17.03
CA MET A 153 7.77 -5.85 -17.21
C MET A 153 9.05 -6.19 -17.98
N ARG A 154 9.46 -7.47 -18.06
CA ARG A 154 10.65 -7.89 -18.83
C ARG A 154 10.45 -7.80 -20.33
N LYS A 155 9.19 -7.89 -20.78
CA LYS A 155 8.81 -7.76 -22.19
C LYS A 155 8.42 -6.33 -22.55
N MET A 156 8.24 -5.47 -21.54
CA MET A 156 7.92 -4.06 -21.71
C MET A 156 9.20 -3.25 -21.92
N GLY A 157 9.32 -2.56 -23.06
CA GLY A 157 10.43 -1.63 -23.30
C GLY A 157 10.33 -0.35 -22.46
N ALA A 158 11.47 0.30 -22.19
CA ALA A 158 11.57 1.47 -21.30
C ALA A 158 10.72 2.69 -21.70
N CYS A 159 10.44 2.87 -22.99
CA CYS A 159 9.79 4.08 -23.53
C CYS A 159 8.29 4.16 -23.19
N LEU A 160 7.61 3.02 -23.04
CA LEU A 160 6.17 2.98 -22.71
C LEU A 160 5.87 3.17 -21.22
N LEU A 161 6.87 3.08 -20.34
CA LEU A 161 6.72 3.32 -18.90
C LEU A 161 6.82 4.81 -18.52
N VAL A 162 7.09 5.72 -19.48
CA VAL A 162 7.22 7.17 -19.25
C VAL A 162 6.00 7.84 -18.57
N PRO A 163 4.75 7.54 -18.96
CA PRO A 163 3.57 8.08 -18.28
C PRO A 163 3.48 7.62 -16.82
N PHE A 164 3.93 6.39 -16.55
CA PHE A 164 3.99 5.82 -15.21
C PHE A 164 5.02 6.52 -14.31
N TYR A 165 6.19 6.88 -14.87
CA TYR A 165 7.21 7.63 -14.13
C TYR A 165 6.78 9.06 -13.78
N LEU A 166 6.12 9.76 -14.68
CA LEU A 166 5.62 11.11 -14.42
C LEU A 166 4.60 11.13 -13.27
N CYS A 167 3.70 10.14 -13.25
CA CYS A 167 2.72 9.99 -12.18
C CYS A 167 3.38 9.63 -10.83
N HIS A 168 4.45 8.84 -10.89
CA HIS A 168 5.25 8.45 -9.73
C HIS A 168 6.07 9.60 -9.13
N ASP A 169 6.73 10.41 -9.96
CA ASP A 169 7.52 11.55 -9.50
C ASP A 169 6.63 12.66 -8.92
N ALA A 170 5.43 12.84 -9.47
CA ALA A 170 4.41 13.72 -8.90
C ALA A 170 3.96 13.26 -7.49
N HIS A 171 3.89 11.94 -7.23
CA HIS A 171 3.59 11.38 -5.92
C HIS A 171 4.74 11.60 -4.91
N GLY A 172 5.98 11.42 -5.36
CA GLY A 172 7.18 11.57 -4.52
C GLY A 172 7.47 13.01 -4.08
N GLN A 173 7.03 14.00 -4.86
CA GLN A 173 7.23 15.43 -4.54
C GLN A 173 6.18 15.99 -3.56
N LEU A 174 4.99 15.38 -3.47
CA LEU A 174 3.87 15.85 -2.65
C LEU A 174 3.85 15.28 -1.23
N ILE A 175 4.58 14.20 -0.95
CA ILE A 175 4.66 13.58 0.37
C ILE A 175 6.10 13.62 0.85
N SER A 176 6.32 14.01 2.11
CA SER A 176 7.64 14.10 2.74
C SER A 176 8.53 12.88 2.48
N ASN A 177 9.85 13.15 2.41
CA ASN A 177 10.98 12.28 2.03
C ASN A 177 10.98 10.82 2.53
N TRP A 178 10.14 10.43 3.51
CA TRP A 178 10.09 9.07 4.04
C TRP A 178 9.21 8.11 3.24
N SER A 179 8.23 8.62 2.48
CA SER A 179 7.48 7.80 1.51
C SER A 179 8.33 7.35 0.31
N SER A 180 9.53 7.94 0.16
CA SER A 180 10.50 7.60 -0.87
C SER A 180 10.93 6.15 -0.86
N PHE A 181 10.84 5.39 0.24
CA PHE A 181 11.28 3.99 0.24
C PHE A 181 10.35 3.05 -0.55
N SER A 182 9.02 3.25 -0.47
CA SER A 182 8.03 2.55 -1.32
C SER A 182 8.18 2.97 -2.78
N ASN A 183 8.39 4.27 -3.01
CA ASN A 183 8.61 4.85 -4.34
C ASN A 183 9.97 4.41 -4.94
N TRP A 184 10.97 4.15 -4.10
CA TRP A 184 12.30 3.68 -4.52
C TRP A 184 12.28 2.26 -5.08
N ILE A 185 11.39 1.40 -4.60
CA ILE A 185 11.22 0.02 -5.11
C ILE A 185 10.64 0.04 -6.52
N LEU A 186 9.64 0.87 -6.75
CA LEU A 186 9.04 1.12 -8.07
C LEU A 186 10.07 1.71 -9.04
N PHE A 187 10.82 2.72 -8.58
CA PHE A 187 11.90 3.32 -9.35
C PHE A 187 13.00 2.31 -9.69
N GLN A 188 13.54 1.56 -8.73
CA GLN A 188 14.61 0.59 -8.99
C GLN A 188 14.19 -0.53 -9.94
N ARG A 189 12.96 -1.04 -9.84
CA ARG A 189 12.54 -2.18 -10.68
C ARG A 189 12.08 -1.75 -12.06
N CYS A 190 11.33 -0.66 -12.18
CA CYS A 190 10.86 -0.20 -13.48
C CYS A 190 12.00 0.50 -14.25
N TYR A 191 12.73 1.44 -13.63
CA TYR A 191 13.68 2.31 -14.33
C TYR A 191 15.03 1.63 -14.63
N LEU A 192 15.67 1.02 -13.62
CA LEU A 192 17.01 0.43 -13.81
C LEU A 192 16.99 -0.83 -14.66
N ARG A 193 15.90 -1.62 -14.62
CA ARG A 193 15.80 -2.85 -15.41
C ARG A 193 15.33 -2.58 -16.85
N ALA A 194 14.45 -1.60 -17.08
CA ALA A 194 14.08 -1.21 -18.43
C ALA A 194 15.24 -0.54 -19.20
N ARG A 195 16.23 0.02 -18.50
CA ARG A 195 17.44 0.59 -19.13
C ARG A 195 18.49 -0.45 -19.54
N LEU A 196 18.38 -1.69 -19.06
CA LEU A 196 19.36 -2.76 -19.29
C LEU A 196 19.02 -3.69 -20.48
N HIS A 197 17.88 -3.47 -21.14
CA HIS A 197 17.44 -4.18 -22.34
C HIS A 197 16.87 -3.18 -23.36
#